data_AF-A0A0A9EWA8-F1
#
_entry.id   AF-A0A0A9EWA8-F1
#
_cell.length_a   1.000
_cell.length_b   1.000
_cell.length_c   1.000
_cell.angle_alpha   90.00
_cell.angle_beta   90.00
_cell.angle_gamma   90.00
#
_symmetry.space_group_name_H-M   'P 1'
#
loop_
_entity.id
_entity.type
_entity.pdbx_description
1 polymer ?
#
loop_
_entity_poly.entity_id
_entity_poly.type
_entity_poly.pdbx_seq_one_letter_code
_entity_poly.pdbx_strand_id
1 'polypeptide(L)'
;MKHIFKIMAMLVAISAVWVAFLETSTVPRSYTWLLPVYLVVTLGCYGLFMVGFGLMFFPTCPQEAMLLQQDILEAKQFLATKGIDVASE
;
A
#
# COMPACT_ATOMS: atom_id res chain seq x y z
N MET A 1 3.78 -30.32 7.56
CA MET A 1 5.24 -30.06 7.65
C MET A 1 5.96 -30.31 6.31
N LYS A 2 5.91 -31.52 5.73
CA LYS A 2 6.63 -31.84 4.47
C LYS A 2 6.22 -30.98 3.25
N HIS A 3 4.93 -30.63 3.12
CA HIS A 3 4.45 -29.78 2.03
C HIS A 3 4.95 -28.34 2.13
N ILE A 4 5.00 -27.78 3.34
CA ILE A 4 5.52 -26.42 3.57
C ILE A 4 7.00 -26.36 3.16
N PHE A 5 7.78 -27.37 3.55
CA PHE A 5 9.19 -27.46 3.19
C PHE A 5 9.41 -27.59 1.68
N LYS A 6 8.54 -28.33 0.98
CA LYS A 6 8.57 -28.48 -0.48
C LYS A 6 8.22 -27.18 -1.21
N ILE A 7 7.24 -26.43 -0.70
CA ILE A 7 6.87 -25.10 -1.23
C ILE A 7 8.02 -24.11 -1.02
N MET A 8 8.60 -24.08 0.19
CA MET A 8 9.76 -23.22 0.49
C MET A 8 10.97 -23.56 -0.39
N ALA A 9 11.26 -24.85 -0.58
CA ALA A 9 12.36 -25.28 -1.46
C ALA A 9 12.12 -24.90 -2.93
N MET A 10 10.88 -25.03 -3.41
CA MET A 10 10.51 -24.63 -4.76
C MET A 10 10.62 -23.11 -4.96
N LEU A 11 10.19 -22.32 -3.97
CA LEU A 11 10.32 -20.87 -3.97
C LEU A 11 11.79 -20.45 -4.01
N VAL A 12 12.64 -21.07 -3.17
CA VAL A 12 14.08 -20.82 -3.14
C VAL A 12 14.72 -21.19 -4.48
N ALA A 13 14.38 -22.34 -5.07
CA ALA A 13 14.90 -22.76 -6.37
C ALA A 13 14.52 -21.78 -7.48
N ILE A 14 13.26 -21.33 -7.53
CA ILE A 14 12.77 -20.36 -8.52
C ILE A 14 13.50 -19.03 -8.35
N SER A 15 13.67 -18.55 -7.11
CA SER A 15 14.41 -17.30 -6.85
C SER A 15 15.88 -17.40 -7.26
N ALA A 16 16.54 -18.53 -6.99
CA ALA A 16 17.93 -18.76 -7.37
C ALA A 16 18.11 -18.84 -8.88
N VAL A 17 17.18 -19.49 -9.59
CA VAL A 17 17.15 -19.53 -11.06
C VAL A 17 16.95 -18.14 -11.64
N TRP A 18 16.06 -17.34 -11.05
CA TRP A 18 15.83 -15.96 -11.49
C TRP A 18 17.06 -15.07 -11.31
N VAL A 19 17.75 -15.19 -10.16
CA VAL A 19 19.00 -14.47 -9.89
C VAL A 19 20.11 -14.92 -10.83
N ALA A 20 20.26 -16.22 -11.07
CA ALA A 20 21.25 -16.75 -12.01
C ALA A 20 20.96 -16.31 -13.47
N PHE A 21 19.69 -16.20 -13.84
CA PHE A 21 19.28 -15.70 -15.14
C PHE A 21 19.53 -14.19 -15.29
N LEU A 22 19.38 -13.41 -14.22
CA LEU A 22 19.79 -11.99 -14.21
C LEU A 22 21.31 -11.83 -14.35
N GLU A 23 22.07 -12.65 -13.63
CA GLU A 23 23.53 -12.65 -13.66
C GLU A 23 24.10 -12.95 -15.05
N THR A 24 23.50 -13.88 -15.79
CA THR A 24 23.99 -14.22 -17.14
C THR A 24 23.66 -13.18 -18.20
N SER A 25 22.67 -12.30 -17.97
CA SER A 25 22.12 -11.46 -19.03
C SER A 25 22.75 -10.06 -19.08
N THR A 26 23.25 -9.51 -17.96
CA THR A 26 23.63 -8.08 -17.94
C THR A 26 24.76 -7.63 -16.99
N VAL A 27 25.24 -8.42 -16.02
CA VAL A 27 26.05 -7.87 -14.90
C VAL A 27 27.44 -8.50 -14.77
N PRO A 28 28.53 -7.71 -14.73
CA PRO A 28 29.85 -8.23 -14.39
C PRO A 28 29.89 -8.72 -12.94
N ARG A 29 30.48 -9.91 -12.70
CA ARG A 29 30.53 -10.65 -11.41
C ARG A 29 30.87 -9.83 -10.15
N SER A 30 31.44 -8.64 -10.30
CA SER A 30 31.75 -7.74 -9.19
C SER A 30 30.53 -7.03 -8.61
N TYR A 31 29.43 -6.88 -9.35
CA TYR A 31 28.23 -6.14 -8.93
C TYR A 31 27.05 -7.04 -8.54
N THR A 32 27.17 -8.35 -8.78
CA THR A 32 26.22 -9.40 -8.37
C THR A 32 25.78 -9.30 -6.91
N TRP A 33 26.73 -8.96 -6.02
CA TRP A 33 26.45 -8.84 -4.59
C TRP A 33 25.57 -7.62 -4.25
N LEU A 34 25.62 -6.58 -5.09
CA LEU A 34 24.90 -5.32 -4.89
C LEU A 34 23.47 -5.37 -5.45
N LEU A 35 23.22 -6.31 -6.35
CA LEU A 35 21.93 -6.53 -7.03
C LEU A 35 20.75 -6.76 -6.06
N PRO A 36 20.84 -7.65 -5.05
CA PRO A 36 19.75 -7.81 -4.08
C PRO A 36 19.49 -6.53 -3.27
N VAL A 37 20.53 -5.77 -2.94
CA VAL A 37 20.38 -4.49 -2.23
C VAL A 37 19.66 -3.47 -3.13
N TYR A 38 20.03 -3.38 -4.40
CA TYR A 38 19.34 -2.53 -5.38
C TYR A 38 17.87 -2.91 -5.57
N LEU A 39 17.53 -4.20 -5.60
CA LEU A 39 16.14 -4.66 -5.66
C LEU A 39 15.35 -4.24 -4.42
N VAL A 40 15.93 -4.40 -3.22
CA VAL A 40 15.27 -3.97 -1.97
C VAL A 40 15.06 -2.46 -1.93
N VAL A 41 16.06 -1.68 -2.34
CA VAL A 41 15.96 -0.21 -2.38
C VAL A 41 14.92 0.24 -3.40
N THR A 42 14.94 -0.29 -4.61
CA THR A 42 13.96 0.07 -5.65
C THR A 42 12.54 -0.33 -5.26
N LEU A 43 12.35 -1.51 -4.65
CA LEU A 43 11.05 -1.95 -4.14
C LEU A 43 10.57 -1.09 -2.97
N GLY A 44 11.48 -0.66 -2.09
CA GLY A 44 11.19 0.30 -1.02
C GLY A 44 10.75 1.66 -1.57
N CYS A 45 11.48 2.20 -2.56
CA CYS A 45 11.11 3.44 -3.23
C CYS A 45 9.75 3.34 -3.95
N TYR A 46 9.48 2.21 -4.62
CA TYR A 46 8.18 1.95 -5.25
C TYR A 46 7.04 1.92 -4.23
N GLY A 47 7.25 1.26 -3.09
CA GLY A 47 6.27 1.21 -2.00
C GLY A 47 5.97 2.60 -1.43
N LEU A 48 7.01 3.39 -1.15
CA LEU A 48 6.87 4.78 -0.70
C LEU A 48 6.12 5.64 -1.73
N PHE A 49 6.43 5.48 -3.01
CA PHE A 49 5.75 6.20 -4.09
C PHE A 49 4.28 5.81 -4.18
N MET A 50 3.94 4.52 -4.11
CA MET A 50 2.55 4.05 -4.11
C MET A 50 1.76 4.57 -2.91
N VAL A 51 2.36 4.59 -1.72
CA VAL A 51 1.71 5.16 -0.52
C VAL A 51 1.55 6.68 -0.66
N GLY A 52 2.57 7.39 -1.14
CA GLY A 52 2.50 8.84 -1.37
C GLY A 52 1.46 9.20 -2.43
N PHE A 53 1.40 8.43 -3.52
CA PHE A 53 0.39 8.59 -4.55
C PHE A 53 -1.01 8.30 -4.00
N GLY A 54 -1.20 7.22 -3.25
CA GLY A 54 -2.47 6.90 -2.60
C GLY A 54 -2.91 7.96 -1.58
N LEU A 55 -1.97 8.61 -0.90
CA LEU A 55 -2.25 9.74 -0.01
C LEU A 55 -2.68 10.99 -0.78
N MET A 56 -1.99 11.30 -1.87
CA MET A 56 -2.28 12.47 -2.70
C MET A 56 -3.58 12.30 -3.51
N PHE A 57 -3.85 11.07 -3.95
CA PHE A 57 -5.06 10.65 -4.66
C PHE A 57 -6.06 9.97 -3.72
N PHE A 58 -6.06 10.29 -2.42
CA PHE A 58 -7.22 9.96 -1.61
C PHE A 58 -8.44 10.49 -2.37
N PRO A 59 -9.41 9.64 -2.73
CA PRO A 59 -10.62 10.09 -3.38
C PRO A 59 -11.40 10.86 -2.33
N THR A 60 -11.03 12.12 -2.12
CA THR A 60 -11.88 13.10 -1.48
C THR A 60 -13.00 13.31 -2.47
N CYS A 61 -13.98 12.41 -2.48
CA CYS A 61 -15.22 12.58 -3.22
C CYS A 61 -15.86 13.85 -2.66
N PRO A 62 -15.74 15.02 -3.34
CA PRO A 62 -16.21 16.28 -2.77
C PRO A 62 -17.73 16.22 -2.54
N GLN A 63 -18.40 15.40 -3.35
CA GLN A 63 -19.83 15.14 -3.30
C GLN A 63 -20.24 14.32 -2.06
N GLU A 64 -19.46 13.32 -1.65
CA GLU A 64 -19.78 12.52 -0.46
C GLU A 64 -19.50 13.28 0.83
N ALA A 65 -18.45 14.10 0.87
CA ALA A 65 -18.21 15.02 1.98
C ALA A 65 -19.35 16.03 2.14
N MET A 66 -19.90 16.54 1.02
CA MET A 66 -21.04 17.47 1.04
C MET A 66 -22.33 16.81 1.53
N LEU A 67 -22.64 15.59 1.04
CA LEU A 67 -23.81 14.83 1.50
C LEU A 67 -23.71 14.50 2.99
N LEU A 68 -22.53 14.09 3.47
CA LEU A 68 -22.32 13.81 4.90
C LEU A 68 -22.53 15.05 5.77
N GLN A 69 -22.07 16.23 5.32
CA GLN A 69 -22.33 17.49 6.05
C GLN A 69 -23.82 17.84 6.08
N GLN A 70 -24.55 17.56 5.01
CA GLN A 70 -25.99 17.76 4.95
C GLN A 70 -26.73 16.85 5.94
N ASP A 71 -26.38 15.55 6.00
CA ASP A 71 -26.95 14.61 6.96
C ASP A 71 -26.68 15.03 8.42
N ILE A 72 -25.49 15.57 8.71
CA ILE A 72 -25.15 16.09 10.04
C ILE A 72 -26.03 17.29 10.42
N LEU A 73 -26.28 18.21 9.48
CA LEU A 73 -27.14 19.37 9.72
C LEU A 73 -28.59 18.95 9.95
N GLU A 74 -29.11 18.01 9.16
CA GLU A 74 -30.46 17.47 9.33
C GLU A 74 -30.61 16.76 10.68
N ALA A 75 -29.63 15.94 11.06
CA ALA A 75 -29.60 15.27 12.37
C ALA A 75 -29.56 16.29 13.53
N LYS A 76 -28.77 17.37 13.42
CA LYS A 76 -28.75 18.46 14.40
C LYS A 76 -30.10 19.16 14.52
N GLN A 77 -30.77 19.44 13.40
CA GLN A 77 -32.11 20.05 13.40
C GLN A 77 -33.17 19.14 14.01
N PHE A 78 -33.12 17.84 13.71
CA PHE A 78 -34.01 16.85 14.30
C PHE A 78 -33.84 16.77 15.83
N LEU A 79 -32.61 16.77 16.32
CA LEU A 79 -32.30 16.77 17.76
C LEU A 79 -32.72 18.08 18.44
N ALA A 80 -32.53 19.23 17.79
CA ALA A 80 -33.01 20.52 18.29
C ALA A 80 -34.54 20.55 18.41
N THR A 81 -35.26 19.95 17.45
CA THR A 81 -36.73 19.79 17.51
C THR A 81 -37.17 18.90 18.67
N LYS A 82 -36.30 17.98 19.12
CA LYS A 82 -36.51 17.13 20.32
C LYS A 82 -36.05 17.81 21.61
N GLY A 83 -35.60 19.06 21.56
CA GLY A 83 -35.13 19.83 22.73
C GLY A 83 -33.71 19.48 23.20
N ILE A 84 -32.93 18.77 22.37
CA ILE A 84 -31.54 18.39 22.67
C ILE A 84 -30.63 19.33 21.89
N ASP A 85 -29.95 20.24 22.60
CA ASP A 85 -28.97 21.13 21.99
C ASP A 85 -27.64 20.40 21.76
N VAL A 86 -27.18 20.39 20.52
CA VAL A 86 -25.94 19.74 20.06
C VAL A 86 -24.91 20.78 19.58
N ALA A 87 -25.09 22.05 19.96
CA ALA A 87 -24.12 23.12 19.75
C ALA A 87 -22.94 22.97 20.73
N SER A 88 -22.11 21.95 20.52
CA SER A 88 -20.77 21.88 21.12
C SER A 88 -19.75 22.06 20.00
N GLU A 89 -18.82 23.00 20.23
CA GLU A 89 -17.68 23.40 19.38
C GLU A 89 -16.88 22.23 18.79
#